data_AF-A0A9X8ULA9-F1
#
_entry.id   AF-A0A9X8ULA9-F1
#
_cell.length_a   1.000
_cell.length_b   1.000
_cell.length_c   1.000
_cell.angle_alpha   90.00
_cell.angle_beta   90.00
_cell.angle_gamma   90.00
#
_symmetry.space_group_name_H-M   'P 1'
#
loop_
_entity.id
_entity.type
_entity.pdbx_description
1 polymer ?
#
loop_
_entity_poly.entity_id
_entity_poly.type
_entity_poly.pdbx_seq_one_letter_code
_entity_poly.pdbx_strand_id
1 'polypeptide(L)'
;MANEQNLKPLNKRTQRERKEIAQKGAVASNQAKAHKKVLREAATILLTMPADKEIMAGLRAYKLSEVGCTVAMALVAAQMKSALQGNTAAFNAIRDIVGERPRDNEPAEQDCNIVFNIMPASEKET
;
A
#
# COMPACT_ATOMS: atom_id res chain seq x y z
N MET A 1 -28.23 -4.44 -9.63
CA MET A 1 -28.44 -5.01 -11.00
C MET A 1 -28.40 -3.86 -11.99
N ALA A 2 -27.65 -4.00 -13.08
CA ALA A 2 -27.55 -2.96 -14.10
C ALA A 2 -28.86 -2.86 -14.89
N ASN A 3 -29.28 -1.66 -15.25
CA ASN A 3 -30.54 -1.44 -15.98
C ASN A 3 -30.32 -1.78 -17.48
N GLU A 4 -30.22 -3.07 -17.78
CA GLU A 4 -29.85 -3.64 -19.09
C GLU A 4 -30.80 -3.22 -20.22
N GLN A 5 -32.06 -2.92 -19.90
CA GLN A 5 -33.05 -2.48 -20.86
C GLN A 5 -32.72 -1.12 -21.51
N ASN A 6 -31.86 -0.30 -20.87
CA ASN A 6 -31.50 1.04 -21.35
C ASN A 6 -30.11 1.10 -22.04
N LEU A 7 -29.36 -0.01 -22.09
CA LEU A 7 -28.00 -0.03 -22.62
C LEU A 7 -27.96 -0.53 -24.07
N LYS A 8 -27.66 0.37 -25.01
CA LYS A 8 -27.37 -0.01 -26.40
C LYS A 8 -25.95 -0.58 -26.51
N PRO A 9 -25.76 -1.86 -26.90
CA PRO A 9 -24.43 -2.46 -27.00
C PRO A 9 -23.61 -1.78 -28.11
N LEU A 10 -22.29 -1.68 -27.91
CA LEU A 10 -21.36 -1.03 -28.84
C LEU A 10 -21.46 -1.63 -30.26
N ASN A 11 -21.67 -2.94 -30.38
CA ASN A 11 -21.79 -3.66 -31.65
C ASN A 11 -23.01 -3.26 -32.50
N LYS A 12 -24.03 -2.63 -31.90
CA LYS A 12 -25.21 -2.13 -32.61
C LYS A 12 -25.12 -0.64 -32.97
N ARG A 13 -24.05 0.05 -32.56
CA ARG A 13 -23.80 1.46 -32.86
C ARG A 13 -23.00 1.64 -34.14
N THR A 14 -23.16 2.80 -34.78
CA THR A 14 -22.40 3.17 -35.98
C THR A 14 -20.91 3.36 -35.65
N GLN A 15 -20.04 3.25 -36.65
CA GLN A 15 -18.60 3.42 -36.45
C GLN A 15 -18.25 4.82 -35.91
N ARG A 16 -19.00 5.85 -36.32
CA ARG A 16 -18.81 7.23 -35.86
C ARG A 16 -19.13 7.38 -34.37
N GLU A 17 -20.28 6.88 -33.92
CA GLU A 17 -20.66 6.91 -32.50
C GLU A 17 -19.68 6.13 -31.62
N ARG A 18 -19.18 4.98 -32.09
CA ARG A 18 -18.15 4.21 -31.38
C ARG A 18 -16.86 5.01 -31.20
N LYS A 19 -16.41 5.72 -32.25
CA LYS A 19 -15.23 6.60 -32.18
C LYS A 19 -15.43 7.73 -31.17
N GLU A 20 -16.59 8.39 -31.18
CA GLU A 20 -16.89 9.47 -30.24
C GLU A 20 -16.92 8.99 -28.78
N ILE A 21 -17.50 7.81 -28.51
CA ILE A 21 -17.49 7.19 -27.18
C ILE A 21 -16.07 6.83 -26.75
N ALA A 22 -15.30 6.20 -27.63
CA ALA A 22 -13.92 5.83 -27.35
C ALA A 22 -13.06 7.07 -27.06
N GLN A 23 -13.24 8.14 -27.82
CA GLN A 23 -12.54 9.41 -27.61
C GLN A 23 -12.90 10.02 -26.26
N LYS A 24 -14.20 10.09 -25.90
CA LYS A 24 -14.64 10.57 -24.59
C LYS A 24 -14.06 9.74 -23.44
N GLY A 25 -14.04 8.42 -23.58
CA GLY A 25 -13.43 7.51 -22.61
C GLY A 25 -11.92 7.71 -22.49
N ALA A 26 -11.21 7.89 -23.61
CA ALA A 26 -9.78 8.16 -23.63
C ALA A 26 -9.45 9.50 -22.95
N VAL A 27 -10.21 10.57 -23.24
CA VAL A 27 -10.03 11.88 -22.60
C VAL A 27 -10.23 11.79 -21.10
N ALA A 28 -11.32 11.18 -20.63
CA ALA A 28 -11.59 11.02 -19.21
C ALA A 28 -10.50 10.18 -18.51
N SER A 29 -10.08 9.07 -19.12
CA SER A 29 -8.99 8.24 -18.60
C SER A 29 -7.67 9.00 -18.54
N ASN A 30 -7.34 9.77 -19.56
CA ASN A 30 -6.11 10.56 -19.63
C ASN A 30 -6.12 11.69 -18.59
N GLN A 31 -7.25 12.36 -18.38
CA GLN A 31 -7.40 13.36 -17.32
C GLN A 31 -7.20 12.73 -15.94
N ALA A 32 -7.79 11.57 -15.68
CA ALA A 32 -7.60 10.84 -14.43
C ALA A 32 -6.13 10.42 -14.22
N LYS A 33 -5.46 9.96 -15.28
CA LYS A 33 -4.03 9.62 -15.25
C LYS A 33 -3.15 10.86 -15.00
N ALA A 34 -3.46 11.98 -15.63
CA ALA A 34 -2.76 13.25 -15.43
C ALA A 34 -2.90 13.72 -13.97
N HIS A 35 -4.11 13.68 -13.42
CA HIS A 35 -4.37 14.00 -12.01
C HIS A 35 -3.56 13.09 -11.06
N LYS A 36 -3.57 11.77 -11.30
CA LYS A 36 -2.74 10.82 -10.52
C LYS A 36 -1.23 11.07 -10.67
N LYS A 37 -0.77 11.61 -11.81
CA LYS A 37 0.64 11.98 -12.00
C LYS A 37 1.01 13.17 -11.13
N VAL A 38 0.22 14.24 -11.16
CA VAL A 38 0.42 15.44 -10.34
C VAL A 38 0.43 15.08 -8.85
N LEU A 39 -0.51 14.25 -8.39
CA LEU A 39 -0.52 13.80 -7.00
C LEU A 39 0.70 12.98 -6.61
N ARG A 40 1.19 12.11 -7.51
CA ARG A 40 2.43 11.35 -7.27
C ARG A 40 3.64 12.28 -7.16
N GLU A 41 3.75 13.26 -8.04
CA GLU A 41 4.84 14.25 -7.99
C GLU A 41 4.80 15.05 -6.69
N ALA A 42 3.62 15.56 -6.30
CA ALA A 42 3.44 16.25 -5.03
C ALA A 42 3.79 15.36 -3.83
N ALA A 43 3.35 14.11 -3.82
CA ALA A 43 3.67 13.16 -2.76
C ALA A 43 5.17 12.87 -2.66
N THR A 44 5.86 12.68 -3.79
CA THR A 44 7.32 12.48 -3.81
C THR A 44 8.06 13.67 -3.21
N ILE A 45 7.63 14.90 -3.55
CA ILE A 45 8.21 16.12 -3.00
C ILE A 45 8.02 16.16 -1.48
N LEU A 46 6.80 15.95 -0.98
CA LEU A 46 6.48 15.95 0.44
C LEU A 46 7.26 14.88 1.22
N LEU A 47 7.39 13.68 0.66
CA LEU A 47 8.13 12.58 1.28
C LEU A 47 9.64 12.83 1.37
N THR A 48 10.18 13.68 0.49
CA THR A 48 11.62 14.05 0.44
C THR A 48 11.95 15.23 1.35
N MET A 49 10.94 15.94 1.88
CA MET A 49 11.17 17.03 2.82
C MET A 49 11.73 16.54 4.17
N PRO A 50 12.53 17.35 4.87
CA PRO A 50 12.96 17.04 6.23
C PRO A 50 11.75 16.93 7.16
N ALA A 51 11.76 15.95 8.06
CA ALA A 51 10.68 15.76 9.02
C ALA A 51 10.69 16.84 10.12
N ASP A 52 9.50 17.24 10.56
CA ASP A 52 9.34 18.20 11.66
C ASP A 52 9.90 17.67 12.98
N LYS A 53 10.27 18.59 13.87
CA LYS A 53 10.90 18.30 15.18
C LYS A 53 10.06 17.37 16.06
N GLU A 54 8.73 17.50 16.00
CA GLU A 54 7.80 16.65 16.78
C GLU A 54 7.81 15.21 16.28
N ILE A 55 7.84 15.04 14.96
CA ILE A 55 7.91 13.73 14.30
C ILE A 55 9.27 13.07 14.61
N MET A 56 10.34 13.87 14.57
CA MET A 56 11.69 13.41 14.93
C MET A 56 11.80 12.97 16.40
N ALA A 57 11.06 13.60 17.33
CA ALA A 57 11.07 13.20 18.73
C ALA A 57 10.57 11.76 18.93
N GLY A 58 9.55 11.34 18.18
CA GLY A 58 9.07 9.95 18.18
C GLY A 58 10.05 8.95 17.55
N LEU A 59 10.89 9.41 16.62
CA LEU A 59 11.90 8.62 15.92
C LEU A 59 13.18 8.39 16.73
N ARG A 60 13.51 9.28 17.68
CA ARG A 60 14.67 9.14 18.58
C ARG A 60 14.70 7.79 19.31
N ALA A 61 13.53 7.22 19.60
CA ALA A 61 13.39 5.90 20.21
C ALA A 61 14.05 4.77 19.39
N TYR A 62 14.18 4.95 18.08
CA TYR A 62 14.74 3.96 17.15
C TYR A 62 16.22 4.18 16.84
N LYS A 63 16.90 5.11 17.53
CA LYS A 63 18.32 5.46 17.32
C LYS A 63 18.68 5.85 15.88
N LEU A 64 17.70 6.25 15.06
CA LEU A 64 17.99 6.88 13.78
C LEU A 64 18.62 8.25 14.04
N SER A 65 19.72 8.54 13.35
CA SER A 65 20.41 9.83 13.42
C SER A 65 19.45 10.95 13.01
N GLU A 66 19.42 12.04 13.78
CA GLU A 66 18.60 13.23 13.49
C GLU A 66 18.95 13.88 12.15
N VAL A 67 20.16 13.61 11.64
CA VAL A 67 20.65 14.13 10.37
C VAL A 67 20.15 13.22 9.25
N GLY A 68 19.16 13.71 8.49
CA GLY A 68 18.64 13.04 7.28
C GLY A 68 17.28 12.35 7.44
N CYS A 69 16.59 12.51 8.58
CA CYS A 69 15.24 11.99 8.74
C CYS A 69 14.26 12.70 7.79
N THR A 70 13.84 11.98 6.76
CA THR A 70 12.84 12.43 5.78
C THR A 70 11.43 12.07 6.27
N VAL A 71 10.42 12.78 5.79
CA VAL A 71 9.01 12.46 6.11
C VAL A 71 8.66 11.00 5.75
N ALA A 72 9.26 10.45 4.69
CA ALA A 72 9.14 9.03 4.35
C ALA A 72 9.57 8.09 5.49
N MET A 73 10.73 8.34 6.11
CA MET A 73 11.24 7.51 7.20
C MET A 73 10.36 7.59 8.43
N ALA A 74 9.84 8.78 8.73
CA ALA A 74 8.87 8.99 9.79
C ALA A 74 7.59 8.18 9.61
N LEU A 75 7.05 8.17 8.38
CA LEU A 75 5.83 7.42 8.08
C LEU A 75 6.04 5.92 8.28
N VAL A 76 7.17 5.37 7.83
CA VAL A 76 7.52 3.95 8.03
C VAL A 76 7.63 3.62 9.52
N ALA A 77 8.27 4.46 10.32
CA ALA A 77 8.36 4.25 11.77
C ALA A 77 7.00 4.31 12.47
N ALA A 78 6.13 5.25 12.09
CA ALA A 78 4.77 5.34 12.60
C ALA A 78 3.94 4.10 12.23
N GLN A 79 4.11 3.60 11.00
CA GLN A 79 3.47 2.37 10.55
C GLN A 79 3.97 1.16 11.36
N MET A 80 5.27 1.10 11.63
CA MET A 80 5.88 0.03 12.46
C MET A 80 5.30 0.03 13.87
N LYS A 81 5.20 1.21 14.50
CA LYS A 81 4.57 1.34 15.82
C LYS A 81 3.11 0.87 15.79
N SER A 82 2.36 1.23 14.76
CA SER A 82 0.96 0.80 14.60
C SER A 82 0.84 -0.71 14.38
N ALA A 83 1.78 -1.31 13.63
CA ALA A 83 1.84 -2.76 13.40
C ALA A 83 2.12 -3.52 14.70
N LEU A 84 3.06 -3.03 15.52
CA LEU A 84 3.35 -3.59 16.85
C LEU A 84 2.15 -3.53 17.80
N GLN A 85 1.24 -2.56 17.60
CA GLN A 85 -0.02 -2.44 18.34
C GLN A 85 -1.14 -3.35 17.79
N GLY A 86 -0.87 -4.16 16.78
CA GLY A 86 -1.82 -5.12 16.20
C GLY A 86 -2.58 -4.62 14.97
N ASN A 87 -2.20 -3.49 14.37
CA ASN A 87 -2.78 -3.07 13.10
C ASN A 87 -2.22 -3.92 11.93
N THR A 88 -3.03 -4.85 11.42
CA THR A 88 -2.65 -5.76 10.34
C THR A 88 -2.46 -5.06 9.00
N ALA A 89 -3.19 -3.97 8.73
CA ALA A 89 -3.01 -3.18 7.51
C ALA A 89 -1.66 -2.47 7.51
N ALA A 90 -1.22 -1.99 8.68
CA ALA A 90 0.11 -1.41 8.88
C ALA A 90 1.22 -2.43 8.60
N PHE A 91 1.06 -3.65 9.12
CA PHE A 91 1.97 -4.74 8.88
C PHE A 91 2.06 -5.11 7.40
N ASN A 92 0.91 -5.24 6.72
CA ASN A 92 0.87 -5.53 5.28
C ASN A 92 1.55 -4.44 4.46
N ALA A 93 1.38 -3.16 4.82
CA ALA A 93 2.04 -2.06 4.14
C ALA A 93 3.58 -2.13 4.28
N ILE A 94 4.10 -2.53 5.45
CA ILE A 94 5.54 -2.74 5.66
C ILE A 94 6.02 -3.96 4.87
N ARG A 95 5.28 -5.07 4.90
CA ARG A 95 5.56 -6.28 4.12
C ARG A 95 5.67 -5.99 2.63
N ASP A 96 4.76 -5.16 2.10
CA ASP A 96 4.74 -4.75 0.70
C ASP A 96 5.96 -3.87 0.33
N ILE A 97 6.50 -3.08 1.27
CA ILE A 97 7.76 -2.32 1.09
C ILE A 97 8.98 -3.25 1.05
N VAL A 98 9.04 -4.27 1.92
CA VAL A 98 10.15 -5.23 1.99
C VAL A 98 10.16 -6.18 0.79
N GLY A 99 9.02 -6.35 0.12
CA GLY A 99 8.88 -7.23 -1.04
C GLY A 99 8.49 -8.66 -0.69
N GLU A 100 8.11 -8.93 0.56
CA GLU A 100 7.56 -10.22 1.02
C GLU A 100 6.08 -10.39 0.66
N ARG A 101 5.63 -9.74 -0.42
CA ARG A 101 4.25 -9.90 -0.89
C ARG A 101 4.13 -11.31 -1.48
N PRO A 102 3.26 -12.18 -0.95
CA PRO A 102 2.98 -13.45 -1.59
C PRO A 102 2.48 -13.15 -3.01
N ARG A 103 3.07 -13.80 -4.02
CA ARG A 103 2.64 -13.63 -5.41
C ARG A 103 1.17 -14.04 -5.50
N ASP A 104 0.31 -13.13 -5.96
CA ASP A 104 -1.15 -13.33 -6.07
C ASP A 104 -1.55 -14.47 -7.06
N ASN A 105 -0.58 -15.21 -7.64
CA ASN A 105 -0.77 -16.22 -8.68
C ASN A 105 -0.27 -17.64 -8.31
N GLU A 106 0.09 -17.91 -7.06
CA GLU A 106 0.42 -19.27 -6.60
C GLU A 106 -0.52 -19.62 -5.43
N PRO A 107 -1.19 -20.80 -5.45
CA PRO A 107 -2.00 -21.22 -4.31
C PRO A 107 -1.10 -21.26 -3.08
N ALA A 108 -1.60 -20.72 -1.96
CA ALA A 108 -0.88 -20.66 -0.71
C ALA A 108 -0.34 -22.05 -0.31
N GLU A 109 0.94 -22.30 -0.56
CA GLU A 109 1.67 -23.35 0.11
C GLU A 109 1.78 -22.92 1.58
N GLN A 110 0.87 -23.45 2.37
CA GLN A 110 0.90 -23.36 3.82
C GLN A 110 2.05 -24.24 4.32
N ASP A 111 3.27 -23.75 4.19
CA ASP A 111 4.38 -24.27 4.97
C ASP A 111 4.30 -23.67 6.37
N CYS A 112 3.38 -24.20 7.17
CA CYS A 112 3.37 -24.02 8.61
C CYS A 112 4.58 -24.76 9.21
N ASN A 113 5.77 -24.19 9.07
CA ASN A 113 6.96 -24.67 9.78
C ASN A 113 7.50 -23.58 10.72
N ILE A 114 6.60 -23.07 11.57
CA ILE A 114 7.03 -22.46 12.82
C ILE A 114 7.22 -23.61 13.80
N VAL A 115 8.42 -24.18 13.85
CA VAL A 115 8.88 -24.92 15.03
C VAL A 115 9.01 -23.88 16.14
N PHE A 116 7.89 -23.58 16.79
CA PHE A 116 7.88 -22.85 18.04
C PHE A 116 8.46 -23.83 19.06
N ASN A 117 9.77 -23.75 19.26
CA ASN A 117 10.45 -24.50 20.31
C ASN A 117 10.01 -23.91 21.66
N ILE A 118 8.80 -24.26 22.09
CA ILE A 118 8.32 -24.05 23.45
C ILE A 118 9.06 -25.10 24.28
N MET A 119 10.18 -24.71 24.89
CA MET A 119 10.73 -25.46 26.03
C MET A 119 9.60 -25.63 27.05
N PRO A 120 9.19 -26.86 27.42
CA PRO A 120 8.25 -27.02 28.51
C PRO A 120 8.95 -26.64 29.81
N ALA A 121 8.40 -25.63 30.48
CA ALA A 121 8.68 -25.37 31.88
C ALA A 121 8.07 -26.49 32.73
N SER A 122 8.85 -26.90 33.73
CA SER A 122 8.52 -27.68 34.92
C SER A 122 8.35 -29.19 34.79
N GLU A 123 9.36 -29.92 35.27
CA GLU A 123 9.14 -30.99 36.24
C GLU A 123 9.93 -30.64 37.51
N LYS A 124 9.18 -30.47 38.60
CA LYS A 124 9.67 -30.54 39.98
C LYS A 124 9.90 -32.02 40.33
N GLU A 125 10.60 -32.23 41.44
CA GLU A 125 10.80 -33.50 42.17
C GLU A 125 12.11 -34.25 41.86
N THR A 126 13.18 -33.95 42.59
CA THR A 126 13.54 -34.61 43.87
C THR A 126 14.75 -33.93 44.49
#